data_AF-A0A946CFP3-F1
#
_entry.id   AF-A0A946CFP3-F1
#
_cell.length_a   1.000
_cell.length_b   1.000
_cell.length_c   1.000
_cell.angle_alpha   90.00
_cell.angle_beta   90.00
_cell.angle_gamma   90.00
#
_symmetry.space_group_name_H-M   'P 1'
#
loop_
_entity.id
_entity.type
_entity.pdbx_description
1 polymer ?
#
loop_
_entity_poly.entity_id
_entity_poly.type
_entity_poly.pdbx_seq_one_letter_code
_entity_poly.pdbx_strand_id
1 'polypeptide(L)'
;MKKLSKILIACLTFESCHAELVAHYPLDTDALDATGNGYDGEIQGGTVTYGQDGANANTSSSASFPDNGHIDIPFNETLNAESFTVALWANASSTGGFASPITSRDDVGGGTSTHGFILYNDNGGNWNFWTGDGDPGWDTMVGGPVEPNVWTHIALTFDAATDTKSIWINGSLAATETAPAQYSPNGSVEFEDLHIGSGQDDGLNFYFDGLIDDVGIWNEVLEESFIQNIMD
;
A
#
# COMPACT_ATOMS: atom_id res chain seq x y z
N MET A 1 26.28 7.44 60.93
CA MET A 1 25.02 7.80 60.24
C MET A 1 25.35 8.32 58.84
N LYS A 2 25.16 7.50 57.80
CA LYS A 2 25.18 7.96 56.40
C LYS A 2 23.81 7.61 55.81
N LYS A 3 23.02 8.62 55.46
CA LYS A 3 21.72 8.46 54.80
C LYS A 3 21.96 8.11 53.33
N LEU A 4 21.45 6.97 52.88
CA LEU A 4 21.28 6.70 51.45
C LEU A 4 19.97 7.34 51.00
N SER A 5 20.07 8.31 50.10
CA SER A 5 18.92 8.85 49.37
C SER A 5 18.64 7.90 48.21
N LYS A 6 17.47 7.27 48.20
CA LYS A 6 16.96 6.55 47.02
C LYS A 6 16.48 7.59 46.02
N ILE A 7 17.28 7.82 44.97
CA ILE A 7 16.82 8.52 43.78
C ILE A 7 16.00 7.50 42.98
N LEU A 8 14.69 7.73 42.94
CA LEU A 8 13.78 7.04 42.04
C LEU A 8 14.02 7.64 40.66
N ILE A 9 14.70 6.91 39.78
CA ILE A 9 14.75 7.25 38.35
C ILE A 9 13.42 6.79 37.78
N ALA A 10 12.50 7.72 37.58
CA ALA A 10 11.33 7.49 36.75
C ALA A 10 11.84 7.38 35.30
N CYS A 11 11.81 6.17 34.77
CA CYS A 11 11.98 5.94 33.35
C CYS A 11 10.68 6.39 32.68
N LEU A 12 10.65 7.63 32.21
CA LEU A 12 9.66 8.08 31.24
C LEU A 12 10.08 7.44 29.92
N THR A 13 9.50 6.29 29.61
CA THR A 13 9.47 5.79 28.24
C THR A 13 8.60 6.77 27.45
N PHE A 14 9.23 7.58 26.60
CA PHE A 14 8.51 8.12 25.46
C PHE A 14 8.29 6.90 24.55
N GLU A 15 7.08 6.35 24.56
CA GLU A 15 6.63 5.60 23.39
C GLU A 15 6.67 6.60 22.24
N SER A 16 7.61 6.42 21.32
CA SER A 16 7.48 7.09 20.04
C SER A 16 6.26 6.45 19.39
N CYS A 17 5.15 7.19 19.36
CA CYS A 17 3.94 6.86 18.62
C CYS A 17 4.25 6.98 17.12
N HIS A 18 5.14 6.13 16.61
CA HIS A 18 5.39 5.97 15.19
C HIS A 18 4.69 4.69 14.78
N ALA A 19 3.86 4.80 13.74
CA ALA A 19 3.26 3.64 13.10
C ALA A 19 4.35 2.60 12.80
N GLU A 20 4.06 1.35 13.11
CA GLU A 20 4.98 0.25 12.87
C GLU A 20 5.04 -0.01 11.36
N LEU A 21 6.25 0.10 10.78
CA LEU A 21 6.50 -0.35 9.42
C LEU A 21 6.47 -1.89 9.41
N VAL A 22 5.44 -2.45 8.79
CA VAL A 22 5.16 -3.88 8.76
C VAL A 22 5.93 -4.58 7.66
N ALA A 23 5.93 -4.01 6.45
CA ALA A 23 6.65 -4.53 5.30
C ALA A 23 7.19 -3.40 4.44
N HIS A 24 8.33 -3.64 3.81
CA HIS A 24 8.97 -2.69 2.92
C HIS A 24 9.63 -3.42 1.75
N TYR A 25 9.22 -3.08 0.54
CA TYR A 25 9.79 -3.60 -0.70
C TYR A 25 10.44 -2.43 -1.44
N PRO A 26 11.76 -2.25 -1.32
CA PRO A 26 12.46 -1.21 -2.07
C PRO A 26 12.35 -1.42 -3.58
N LEU A 27 12.26 -2.68 -4.03
CA LEU A 27 12.26 -3.06 -5.45
C LEU A 27 13.53 -2.63 -6.22
N ASP A 28 14.63 -2.42 -5.48
CA ASP A 28 15.96 -2.15 -6.03
C ASP A 28 16.54 -3.36 -6.79
N THR A 29 16.47 -4.54 -6.17
CA THR A 29 17.17 -5.76 -6.65
C THR A 29 16.34 -7.04 -6.63
N ASP A 30 15.28 -7.06 -5.84
CA ASP A 30 14.44 -8.24 -5.59
C ASP A 30 13.07 -7.81 -5.02
N ALA A 31 12.23 -8.81 -4.72
CA ALA A 31 10.91 -8.66 -4.11
C ALA A 31 10.92 -8.99 -2.60
N LEU A 32 12.07 -8.92 -1.92
CA LEU A 32 12.18 -9.32 -0.52
C LEU A 32 11.71 -8.21 0.42
N ASP A 33 11.17 -8.61 1.56
CA ASP A 33 10.77 -7.67 2.62
C ASP A 33 12.00 -7.19 3.40
N ALA A 34 12.34 -5.92 3.22
CA ALA A 34 13.49 -5.28 3.83
C ALA A 34 13.35 -5.02 5.33
N THR A 35 12.15 -5.16 5.91
CA THR A 35 11.95 -5.02 7.37
C THR A 35 12.53 -6.21 8.14
N GLY A 36 12.67 -7.37 7.49
CA GLY A 36 13.06 -8.63 8.11
C GLY A 36 11.92 -9.36 8.82
N ASN A 37 10.66 -8.94 8.61
CA ASN A 37 9.49 -9.62 9.15
C ASN A 37 9.11 -10.87 8.34
N GLY A 38 9.70 -11.04 7.15
CA GLY A 38 9.65 -12.27 6.36
C GLY A 38 8.44 -12.34 5.43
N TYR A 39 7.87 -11.20 5.09
CA TYR A 39 6.79 -11.07 4.10
C TYR A 39 7.37 -11.02 2.68
N ASP A 40 8.25 -11.95 2.35
CA ASP A 40 8.93 -11.94 1.04
C ASP A 40 7.96 -12.21 -0.11
N GLY A 41 8.08 -11.43 -1.18
CA GLY A 41 7.32 -11.63 -2.41
C GLY A 41 8.00 -12.58 -3.40
N GLU A 42 7.21 -13.20 -4.26
CA GLU A 42 7.67 -14.02 -5.38
C GLU A 42 7.14 -13.46 -6.70
N ILE A 43 8.01 -13.39 -7.72
CA ILE A 43 7.60 -12.98 -9.06
C ILE A 43 6.74 -14.09 -9.68
N GLN A 44 5.55 -13.73 -10.15
CA GLN A 44 4.65 -14.61 -10.87
C GLN A 44 4.39 -14.13 -12.29
N GLY A 45 3.99 -15.07 -13.15
CA GLY A 45 3.60 -14.76 -14.52
C GLY A 45 4.77 -14.31 -15.40
N GLY A 46 4.62 -13.12 -16.00
CA GLY A 46 5.54 -12.55 -16.99
C GLY A 46 6.89 -12.09 -16.42
N THR A 47 7.24 -10.83 -16.66
CA THR A 47 8.55 -10.26 -16.38
C THR A 47 8.45 -9.15 -15.33
N VAL A 48 9.33 -9.20 -14.33
CA VAL A 48 9.64 -8.07 -13.45
C VAL A 48 11.15 -7.81 -13.58
N THR A 49 11.54 -6.59 -13.94
CA THR A 49 12.96 -6.24 -14.14
C THR A 49 13.38 -5.13 -13.19
N TYR A 50 14.29 -5.45 -12.27
CA TYR A 50 14.87 -4.52 -11.32
C TYR A 50 15.98 -3.64 -11.92
N GLY A 51 16.40 -2.61 -11.19
CA GLY A 51 17.51 -1.75 -11.55
C GLY A 51 17.18 -0.65 -12.57
N GLN A 52 15.90 -0.28 -12.69
CA GLN A 52 15.52 0.94 -13.42
C GLN A 52 15.85 2.18 -12.59
N ASP A 53 15.84 3.38 -13.18
CA ASP A 53 16.02 4.62 -12.42
C ASP A 53 14.92 4.72 -11.34
N GLY A 54 15.34 4.98 -10.09
CA GLY A 54 14.42 5.17 -8.97
C GLY A 54 13.56 6.43 -9.11
N ALA A 55 12.51 6.50 -8.29
CA ALA A 55 11.61 7.64 -8.23
C ALA A 55 12.30 8.96 -7.87
N ASN A 56 13.29 8.89 -6.98
CA ASN A 56 14.11 10.04 -6.62
C ASN A 56 15.54 9.63 -6.20
N ALA A 57 16.33 10.56 -5.67
CA ALA A 57 17.72 10.30 -5.30
C ALA A 57 17.89 9.39 -4.07
N ASN A 58 16.84 9.21 -3.28
CA ASN A 58 16.83 8.41 -2.05
C ASN A 58 16.35 6.97 -2.28
N THR A 59 15.56 6.73 -3.32
CA THR A 59 14.99 5.39 -3.63
C THR A 59 15.95 4.48 -4.40
N SER A 60 17.10 5.01 -4.86
CA SER A 60 18.10 4.25 -5.64
C SER A 60 17.56 3.76 -6.99
N SER A 61 16.86 2.63 -7.04
CA SER A 61 16.38 1.99 -8.27
C SER A 61 15.01 1.33 -8.10
N SER A 62 14.33 1.12 -9.23
CA SER A 62 12.95 0.62 -9.25
C SER A 62 12.78 -0.66 -10.07
N ALA A 63 11.59 -1.26 -9.99
CA ALA A 63 11.18 -2.39 -10.82
C ALA A 63 10.24 -1.98 -11.96
N SER A 64 10.48 -2.52 -13.17
CA SER A 64 9.57 -2.40 -14.30
C SER A 64 8.66 -3.62 -14.45
N PHE A 65 7.41 -3.35 -14.82
CA PHE A 65 6.34 -4.32 -15.08
C PHE A 65 5.85 -4.13 -16.54
N PRO A 66 6.54 -4.71 -17.56
CA PRO A 66 6.25 -4.42 -18.98
C PRO A 66 5.19 -5.35 -19.61
N ASP A 67 4.76 -6.39 -18.90
CA ASP A 67 3.83 -7.40 -19.39
C ASP A 67 2.93 -7.90 -18.24
N ASN A 68 2.63 -9.20 -18.16
CA ASN A 68 1.82 -9.79 -17.09
C ASN A 68 2.64 -10.28 -15.89
N GLY A 69 3.89 -9.83 -15.75
CA GLY A 69 4.70 -10.04 -14.55
C GLY A 69 4.16 -9.23 -13.38
N HIS A 70 4.13 -9.84 -12.21
CA HIS A 70 3.72 -9.23 -10.95
C HIS A 70 4.41 -9.94 -9.78
N ILE A 71 4.25 -9.41 -8.57
CA ILE A 71 4.81 -9.98 -7.36
C ILE A 71 3.66 -10.37 -6.45
N ASP A 72 3.65 -11.64 -6.02
CA ASP A 72 2.72 -12.17 -5.03
C ASP A 72 3.40 -12.25 -3.67
N ILE A 73 2.74 -11.69 -2.66
CA ILE A 73 3.13 -11.77 -1.27
C ILE A 73 2.08 -12.62 -0.57
N PRO A 74 2.44 -13.81 -0.04
CA PRO A 74 1.50 -14.70 0.59
C PRO A 74 0.68 -14.01 1.68
N PHE A 75 -0.62 -14.32 1.74
CA PHE A 75 -1.52 -13.75 2.74
C PHE A 75 -0.91 -13.77 4.16
N ASN A 76 -1.00 -12.62 4.83
CA ASN A 76 -0.75 -12.49 6.27
C ASN A 76 -1.70 -11.48 6.90
N GLU A 77 -2.24 -11.81 8.07
CA GLU A 77 -3.16 -10.91 8.81
C GLU A 77 -2.53 -9.56 9.16
N THR A 78 -1.20 -9.50 9.35
CA THR A 78 -0.49 -8.27 9.70
C THR A 78 -0.42 -7.27 8.54
N LEU A 79 -0.46 -7.76 7.29
CA LEU A 79 -0.52 -6.93 6.08
C LEU A 79 -1.94 -6.44 5.78
N ASN A 80 -2.92 -6.92 6.54
CA ASN A 80 -4.36 -6.69 6.36
C ASN A 80 -4.99 -6.12 7.63
N ALA A 81 -4.32 -5.14 8.23
CA ALA A 81 -4.76 -4.51 9.47
C ALA A 81 -6.05 -3.69 9.29
N GLU A 82 -6.84 -3.56 10.36
CA GLU A 82 -8.08 -2.76 10.35
C GLU A 82 -7.80 -1.29 10.06
N SER A 83 -6.76 -0.73 10.66
CA SER A 83 -6.19 0.57 10.29
C SER A 83 -4.89 0.36 9.55
N PHE A 84 -4.62 1.14 8.51
CA PHE A 84 -3.39 0.97 7.74
C PHE A 84 -2.96 2.23 7.01
N THR A 85 -1.69 2.23 6.62
CA THR A 85 -1.13 3.07 5.56
C THR A 85 -0.42 2.18 4.56
N VAL A 86 -0.65 2.42 3.28
CA VAL A 86 0.13 1.83 2.17
C VAL A 86 0.66 2.98 1.34
N ALA A 87 1.97 3.02 1.11
CA ALA A 87 2.60 4.06 0.30
C ALA A 87 3.55 3.45 -0.72
N LEU A 88 3.67 4.08 -1.87
CA LEU A 88 4.60 3.70 -2.93
C LEU A 88 4.82 4.87 -3.89
N TRP A 89 5.87 4.73 -4.68
CA TRP A 89 6.02 5.46 -5.92
C TRP A 89 5.52 4.63 -7.10
N ALA A 90 4.75 5.27 -7.99
CA ALA A 90 4.28 4.65 -9.22
C ALA A 90 4.51 5.58 -10.42
N ASN A 91 4.89 4.98 -11.54
CA ASN A 91 5.05 5.65 -12.83
C ASN A 91 4.39 4.80 -13.91
N ALA A 92 3.16 5.14 -14.27
CA ALA A 92 2.38 4.39 -15.24
C ALA A 92 2.79 4.75 -16.69
N SER A 93 3.01 3.75 -17.54
CA SER A 93 3.29 3.95 -18.97
C SER A 93 2.04 4.40 -19.75
N SER A 94 0.84 4.04 -19.26
CA SER A 94 -0.44 4.31 -19.93
C SER A 94 -1.58 4.53 -18.93
N THR A 95 -2.70 5.07 -19.42
CA THR A 95 -3.99 5.18 -18.69
C THR A 95 -5.08 4.34 -19.34
N GLY A 96 -4.68 3.32 -20.11
CA GLY A 96 -5.60 2.49 -20.87
C GLY A 96 -6.16 1.35 -20.04
N GLY A 97 -7.45 1.42 -19.69
CA GLY A 97 -8.09 0.38 -18.88
C GLY A 97 -7.75 0.49 -17.39
N PHE A 98 -8.14 -0.52 -16.62
CA PHE A 98 -7.77 -0.64 -15.21
C PHE A 98 -6.43 -1.33 -15.07
N ALA A 99 -5.57 -0.78 -14.22
CA ALA A 99 -4.25 -1.30 -13.89
C ALA A 99 -3.93 -1.03 -12.41
N SER A 100 -3.41 -2.00 -11.67
CA SER A 100 -3.18 -1.85 -10.23
C SER A 100 -1.69 -1.94 -9.86
N PRO A 101 -1.11 -0.87 -9.29
CA PRO A 101 0.23 -0.94 -8.71
C PRO A 101 0.29 -1.83 -7.47
N ILE A 102 -0.74 -1.80 -6.62
CA ILE A 102 -0.81 -2.61 -5.42
C ILE A 102 -2.25 -2.87 -5.02
N THR A 103 -2.52 -4.09 -4.56
CA THR A 103 -3.85 -4.53 -4.14
C THR A 103 -3.74 -5.65 -3.12
N SER A 104 -4.53 -5.57 -2.05
CA SER A 104 -4.89 -6.72 -1.21
C SER A 104 -6.40 -6.81 -1.17
N ARG A 105 -7.00 -7.79 -1.85
CA ARG A 105 -8.45 -7.85 -2.08
C ARG A 105 -8.97 -9.27 -1.98
N ASP A 106 -10.27 -9.37 -1.68
CA ASP A 106 -11.04 -10.61 -1.79
C ASP A 106 -12.43 -10.25 -2.36
N ASP A 107 -12.78 -10.80 -3.53
CA ASP A 107 -13.98 -10.50 -4.32
C ASP A 107 -14.92 -11.73 -4.34
N VAL A 108 -15.20 -12.25 -3.13
CA VAL A 108 -15.97 -13.47 -2.86
C VAL A 108 -17.19 -13.62 -3.77
N GLY A 109 -17.23 -14.76 -4.46
CA GLY A 109 -18.35 -15.11 -5.32
C GLY A 109 -18.55 -14.15 -6.50
N GLY A 110 -17.48 -13.46 -6.93
CA GLY A 110 -17.49 -12.51 -8.03
C GLY A 110 -18.24 -11.21 -7.70
N GLY A 111 -18.04 -10.67 -6.51
CA GLY A 111 -18.62 -9.39 -6.07
C GLY A 111 -19.88 -9.52 -5.23
N THR A 112 -20.15 -10.70 -4.68
CA THR A 112 -21.23 -10.86 -3.69
C THR A 112 -20.82 -10.26 -2.35
N SER A 113 -19.52 -10.27 -2.06
CA SER A 113 -18.90 -9.60 -0.91
C SER A 113 -17.51 -9.17 -1.36
N THR A 114 -17.11 -7.96 -1.01
CA THR A 114 -15.78 -7.43 -1.35
C THR A 114 -15.05 -7.00 -0.10
N HIS A 115 -13.76 -7.30 -0.03
CA HIS A 115 -12.89 -6.98 1.11
C HIS A 115 -11.56 -6.43 0.65
N GLY A 116 -10.87 -5.72 1.54
CA GLY A 116 -9.52 -5.22 1.32
C GLY A 116 -9.47 -3.87 0.61
N PHE A 117 -8.33 -3.58 0.00
CA PHE A 117 -8.04 -2.34 -0.70
C PHE A 117 -7.43 -2.56 -2.08
N ILE A 118 -7.61 -1.57 -2.95
CA ILE A 118 -7.02 -1.52 -4.28
C ILE A 118 -6.53 -0.09 -4.52
N LEU A 119 -5.28 0.04 -4.97
CA LEU A 119 -4.86 1.22 -5.72
C LEU A 119 -5.03 0.95 -7.21
N TYR A 120 -5.86 1.73 -7.89
CA TYR A 120 -5.97 1.69 -9.35
C TYR A 120 -5.38 2.94 -9.99
N ASN A 121 -4.71 2.75 -11.13
CA ASN A 121 -4.88 3.61 -12.29
C ASN A 121 -6.18 3.16 -12.99
N ASP A 122 -7.24 3.94 -12.83
CA ASP A 122 -8.57 3.58 -13.30
C ASP A 122 -8.78 3.85 -14.80
N ASN A 123 -9.86 3.32 -15.37
CA ASN A 123 -10.19 3.52 -16.79
C ASN A 123 -10.52 4.99 -17.15
N GLY A 124 -10.65 5.89 -16.17
CA GLY A 124 -10.74 7.33 -16.36
C GLY A 124 -9.37 8.02 -16.40
N GLY A 125 -8.28 7.28 -16.19
CA GLY A 125 -6.92 7.79 -16.07
C GLY A 125 -6.67 8.49 -14.74
N ASN A 126 -7.19 7.97 -13.63
CA ASN A 126 -6.99 8.54 -12.30
C ASN A 126 -6.38 7.53 -11.32
N TRP A 127 -5.57 8.04 -10.39
CA TRP A 127 -5.26 7.31 -9.17
C TRP A 127 -6.52 7.23 -8.31
N ASN A 128 -6.94 6.03 -7.97
CA ASN A 128 -8.22 5.77 -7.32
C ASN A 128 -8.07 4.70 -6.24
N PHE A 129 -8.57 5.01 -5.05
CA PHE A 129 -8.50 4.14 -3.88
C PHE A 129 -9.84 3.44 -3.69
N TRP A 130 -9.86 2.12 -3.96
CA TRP A 130 -11.05 1.31 -3.75
C TRP A 130 -10.93 0.49 -2.46
N THR A 131 -12.05 0.31 -1.76
CA THR A 131 -12.13 -0.53 -0.55
C THR A 131 -13.42 -1.34 -0.56
N GLY A 132 -13.36 -2.53 0.03
CA GLY A 132 -14.51 -3.39 0.25
C GLY A 132 -14.84 -3.50 1.74
N ASP A 133 -16.12 -3.53 2.09
CA ASP A 133 -16.66 -3.51 3.46
C ASP A 133 -17.37 -4.82 3.86
N GLY A 134 -17.32 -5.83 2.97
CA GLY A 134 -18.04 -7.10 3.09
C GLY A 134 -19.43 -7.11 2.44
N ASP A 135 -19.89 -6.00 1.87
CA ASP A 135 -21.10 -5.94 1.06
C ASP A 135 -20.76 -5.98 -0.45
N PRO A 136 -21.76 -6.15 -1.34
CA PRO A 136 -21.54 -6.14 -2.78
C PRO A 136 -21.06 -4.79 -3.31
N GLY A 137 -19.93 -4.81 -4.04
CA GLY A 137 -19.39 -3.66 -4.75
C GLY A 137 -18.34 -2.89 -3.96
N TRP A 138 -17.59 -2.05 -4.67
CA TRP A 138 -16.45 -1.32 -4.13
C TRP A 138 -16.79 0.14 -3.82
N ASP A 139 -16.34 0.64 -2.68
CA ASP A 139 -16.30 2.08 -2.39
C ASP A 139 -15.08 2.71 -3.06
N THR A 140 -15.23 3.86 -3.73
CA THR A 140 -14.17 4.44 -4.58
C THR A 140 -13.84 5.88 -4.20
N MET A 141 -12.56 6.24 -4.19
CA MET A 141 -12.09 7.59 -3.90
C MET A 141 -11.01 8.03 -4.89
N VAL A 142 -11.39 8.95 -5.79
CA VAL A 142 -10.49 9.51 -6.81
C VAL A 142 -9.52 10.50 -6.17
N GLY A 143 -8.21 10.23 -6.29
CA GLY A 143 -7.15 11.12 -5.83
C GLY A 143 -6.74 12.16 -6.86
N GLY A 144 -6.80 11.84 -8.15
CA GLY A 144 -6.43 12.78 -9.22
C GLY A 144 -5.92 12.08 -10.49
N PRO A 145 -5.59 12.84 -11.54
CA PRO A 145 -5.19 12.27 -12.82
C PRO A 145 -3.85 11.53 -12.69
N VAL A 146 -3.74 10.42 -13.41
CA VAL A 146 -2.47 9.76 -13.71
C VAL A 146 -1.82 10.52 -14.87
N GLU A 147 -0.61 11.03 -14.64
CA GLU A 147 0.23 11.59 -15.69
C GLU A 147 1.20 10.50 -16.19
N PRO A 148 1.06 9.99 -17.42
CA PRO A 148 1.90 8.89 -17.89
C PRO A 148 3.38 9.27 -17.94
N ASN A 149 4.24 8.32 -17.61
CA ASN A 149 5.70 8.47 -17.59
C ASN A 149 6.21 9.48 -16.53
N VAL A 150 5.41 9.76 -15.49
CA VAL A 150 5.76 10.65 -14.38
C VAL A 150 5.64 9.91 -13.05
N TRP A 151 6.74 9.92 -12.28
CA TRP A 151 6.73 9.42 -10.91
C TRP A 151 5.75 10.20 -10.04
N THR A 152 4.84 9.48 -9.40
CA THR A 152 3.87 10.01 -8.44
C THR A 152 3.97 9.19 -7.17
N HIS A 153 4.17 9.86 -6.03
CA HIS A 153 4.06 9.22 -4.73
C HIS A 153 2.59 9.15 -4.35
N ILE A 154 2.09 7.96 -4.03
CA ILE A 154 0.72 7.73 -3.59
C ILE A 154 0.76 7.10 -2.21
N ALA A 155 -0.04 7.62 -1.28
CA ALA A 155 -0.33 6.93 -0.03
C ALA A 155 -1.84 6.76 0.15
N LEU A 156 -2.24 5.58 0.61
CA LEU A 156 -3.60 5.20 0.98
C LEU A 156 -3.65 5.04 2.49
N THR A 157 -4.63 5.64 3.15
CA THR A 157 -4.82 5.47 4.60
C THR A 157 -6.26 5.13 4.92
N PHE A 158 -6.46 4.22 5.87
CA PHE A 158 -7.76 3.97 6.47
C PHE A 158 -7.62 3.91 7.99
N ASP A 159 -8.43 4.72 8.70
CA ASP A 159 -8.51 4.75 10.16
C ASP A 159 -9.81 4.07 10.63
N ALA A 160 -9.71 2.83 11.13
CA ALA A 160 -10.86 2.10 11.67
C ALA A 160 -11.42 2.71 12.97
N ALA A 161 -10.66 3.54 13.69
CA ALA A 161 -11.17 4.21 14.89
C ALA A 161 -12.17 5.32 14.56
N THR A 162 -12.05 5.92 13.37
CA THR A 162 -12.92 7.01 12.92
C THR A 162 -13.74 6.69 11.68
N ASP A 163 -13.50 5.53 11.05
CA ASP A 163 -13.97 5.18 9.71
C ASP A 163 -13.55 6.23 8.66
N THR A 164 -12.28 6.67 8.69
CA THR A 164 -11.78 7.68 7.76
C THR A 164 -10.86 7.09 6.71
N LYS A 165 -11.27 7.20 5.45
CA LYS A 165 -10.52 6.81 4.25
C LYS A 165 -9.87 8.03 3.63
N SER A 166 -8.60 7.94 3.21
CA SER A 166 -7.92 9.04 2.51
C SER A 166 -6.92 8.55 1.46
N ILE A 167 -6.73 9.36 0.42
CA ILE A 167 -5.68 9.21 -0.59
C ILE A 167 -4.84 10.48 -0.66
N TRP A 168 -3.52 10.29 -0.71
CA TRP A 168 -2.51 11.34 -0.73
C TRP A 168 -1.72 11.24 -2.03
N ILE A 169 -1.50 12.38 -2.70
CA ILE A 169 -0.75 12.47 -3.95
C ILE A 169 0.41 13.43 -3.74
N ASN A 170 1.64 12.98 -3.97
CA ASN A 170 2.88 13.74 -3.76
C ASN A 170 2.90 14.42 -2.37
N GLY A 171 2.62 13.63 -1.32
CA GLY A 171 2.68 14.08 0.07
C GLY A 171 1.55 15.03 0.51
N SER A 172 0.59 15.32 -0.37
CA SER A 172 -0.54 16.21 -0.09
C SER A 172 -1.86 15.45 -0.06
N LEU A 173 -2.75 15.81 0.88
CA LEU A 173 -4.08 15.19 0.96
C LEU A 173 -4.89 15.53 -0.29
N ALA A 174 -5.25 14.52 -1.07
CA ALA A 174 -5.96 14.70 -2.32
C ALA A 174 -7.48 14.52 -2.13
N ALA A 175 -7.88 13.48 -1.40
CA ALA A 175 -9.27 13.25 -1.01
C ALA A 175 -9.34 12.53 0.35
N THR A 176 -10.44 12.77 1.06
CA THR A 176 -10.75 12.15 2.34
C THR A 176 -12.25 12.03 2.52
N GLU A 177 -12.70 10.97 3.18
CA GLU A 177 -14.09 10.77 3.57
C GLU A 177 -14.15 10.04 4.91
N THR A 178 -15.14 10.40 5.71
CA THR A 178 -15.49 9.69 6.95
C THR A 178 -16.91 9.17 6.82
N ALA A 179 -17.07 7.87 6.62
CA ALA A 179 -18.36 7.21 6.53
C ALA A 179 -18.30 5.79 7.12
N PRO A 180 -19.36 5.30 7.78
CA PRO A 180 -19.33 3.98 8.40
C PRO A 180 -19.18 2.88 7.35
N ALA A 181 -18.54 1.78 7.74
CA ALA A 181 -18.41 0.56 6.92
C ALA A 181 -17.81 0.85 5.54
N GLN A 182 -16.63 1.45 5.49
CA GLN A 182 -15.92 1.70 4.23
C GLN A 182 -14.83 0.66 3.94
N TYR A 183 -14.46 -0.16 4.92
CA TYR A 183 -13.39 -1.13 4.78
C TYR A 183 -13.60 -2.33 5.71
N SER A 184 -13.16 -3.48 5.23
CA SER A 184 -12.99 -4.71 5.98
C SER A 184 -11.72 -5.41 5.47
N PRO A 185 -10.94 -6.05 6.35
CA PRO A 185 -9.74 -6.77 5.94
C PRO A 185 -10.02 -7.90 4.93
N ASN A 186 -9.11 -8.06 3.96
CA ASN A 186 -8.92 -9.34 3.27
C ASN A 186 -8.51 -10.41 4.31
N GLY A 187 -8.86 -11.68 4.11
CA GLY A 187 -8.66 -12.74 5.10
C GLY A 187 -9.89 -13.04 5.97
N SER A 188 -11.00 -12.35 5.76
CA SER A 188 -12.24 -12.56 6.54
C SER A 188 -13.10 -13.70 6.00
N VAL A 189 -12.99 -14.00 4.70
CA VAL A 189 -13.69 -15.10 4.01
C VAL A 189 -12.69 -15.98 3.28
N GLU A 190 -11.90 -15.41 2.37
CA GLU A 190 -10.81 -16.07 1.66
C GLU A 190 -9.47 -15.41 2.03
N PHE A 191 -8.34 -16.09 1.74
CA PHE A 191 -7.00 -15.67 2.16
C PHE A 191 -6.14 -15.38 0.93
N GLU A 192 -6.51 -14.33 0.21
CA GLU A 192 -5.85 -13.99 -1.05
C GLU A 192 -4.55 -13.23 -0.80
N ASP A 193 -3.62 -13.41 -1.73
CA ASP A 193 -2.30 -12.81 -1.66
C ASP A 193 -2.37 -11.28 -1.85
N LEU A 194 -1.36 -10.58 -1.33
CA LEU A 194 -1.13 -9.18 -1.69
C LEU A 194 -0.38 -9.15 -3.02
N HIS A 195 -0.86 -8.37 -3.97
CA HIS A 195 -0.25 -8.25 -5.29
C HIS A 195 0.42 -6.88 -5.46
N ILE A 196 1.65 -6.87 -5.98
CA ILE A 196 2.31 -5.67 -6.52
C ILE A 196 2.43 -5.84 -8.04
N GLY A 197 1.90 -4.87 -8.78
CA GLY A 197 1.93 -4.85 -10.25
C GLY A 197 0.78 -5.59 -10.94
N SER A 198 -0.21 -6.09 -10.20
CA SER A 198 -1.44 -6.64 -10.74
C SER A 198 -2.62 -6.45 -9.78
N GLY A 199 -3.82 -6.80 -10.24
CA GLY A 199 -5.02 -6.90 -9.41
C GLY A 199 -5.77 -8.20 -9.70
N GLN A 200 -7.06 -8.21 -9.36
CA GLN A 200 -7.86 -9.45 -9.24
C GLN A 200 -7.38 -10.31 -8.06
N ASP A 201 -8.25 -11.18 -7.56
CA ASP A 201 -7.99 -12.01 -6.37
C ASP A 201 -6.83 -12.99 -6.61
N ASP A 202 -6.66 -13.43 -7.86
CA ASP A 202 -5.62 -14.37 -8.26
C ASP A 202 -4.39 -13.70 -8.88
N GLY A 203 -4.31 -12.36 -8.88
CA GLY A 203 -3.24 -11.60 -9.51
C GLY A 203 -3.23 -11.67 -11.06
N LEU A 204 -4.20 -12.34 -11.70
CA LEU A 204 -4.13 -12.67 -13.13
C LEU A 204 -4.78 -11.63 -14.06
N ASN A 205 -5.07 -10.42 -13.57
CA ASN A 205 -5.68 -9.36 -14.37
C ASN A 205 -5.28 -7.97 -13.85
N PHE A 206 -5.71 -6.92 -14.56
CA PHE A 206 -5.45 -5.52 -14.20
C PHE A 206 -3.95 -5.24 -13.97
N TYR A 207 -3.10 -5.86 -14.79
CA TYR A 207 -1.65 -5.71 -14.72
C TYR A 207 -1.25 -4.24 -14.85
N PHE A 208 -0.30 -3.82 -14.01
CA PHE A 208 0.31 -2.52 -14.11
C PHE A 208 1.37 -2.51 -15.21
N ASP A 209 1.24 -1.56 -16.13
CA ASP A 209 2.27 -1.27 -17.13
C ASP A 209 3.01 -0.01 -16.69
N GLY A 210 4.23 -0.16 -16.18
CA GLY A 210 5.01 0.95 -15.66
C GLY A 210 6.14 0.54 -14.73
N LEU A 211 6.55 1.51 -13.89
CA LEU A 211 7.54 1.35 -12.84
C LEU A 211 6.89 1.49 -11.46
N ILE A 212 7.33 0.69 -10.51
CA ILE A 212 6.95 0.78 -9.10
C ILE A 212 8.22 0.79 -8.26
N ASP A 213 8.22 1.59 -7.21
CA ASP A 213 9.38 1.82 -6.32
C ASP A 213 8.92 2.05 -4.88
N ASP A 214 9.76 1.66 -3.91
CA ASP A 214 9.60 1.86 -2.46
C ASP A 214 8.18 1.62 -1.91
N VAL A 215 7.70 0.37 -1.98
CA VAL A 215 6.40 -0.01 -1.41
C VAL A 215 6.54 -0.20 0.10
N GLY A 216 5.84 0.62 0.88
CA GLY A 216 5.76 0.52 2.34
C GLY A 216 4.34 0.23 2.84
N ILE A 217 4.24 -0.61 3.88
CA ILE A 217 2.98 -0.98 4.54
C ILE A 217 3.12 -0.78 6.04
N TRP A 218 2.15 -0.07 6.63
CA TRP A 218 2.03 0.17 8.07
C TRP A 218 0.66 -0.30 8.56
N ASN A 219 0.59 -0.79 9.80
CA ASN A 219 -0.65 -1.20 10.48
C ASN A 219 -1.33 -0.06 11.26
N GLU A 220 -0.98 1.19 10.96
CA GLU A 220 -1.56 2.39 11.54
C GLU A 220 -1.65 3.50 10.48
N VAL A 221 -2.41 4.54 10.79
CA VAL A 221 -2.49 5.73 9.94
C VAL A 221 -1.29 6.65 10.22
N LEU A 222 -0.51 6.92 9.20
CA LEU A 222 0.58 7.89 9.26
C LEU A 222 0.03 9.32 9.31
N GLU A 223 0.65 10.15 10.15
CA GLU A 223 0.42 11.60 10.08
C GLU A 223 1.00 12.17 8.78
N GLU A 224 0.44 13.28 8.29
CA GLU A 224 0.87 13.96 7.07
C GLU A 224 2.39 14.20 7.00
N SER A 225 3.00 14.60 8.12
CA SER A 225 4.45 14.85 8.16
C SER A 225 5.29 13.59 7.92
N PHE A 226 4.79 12.42 8.31
CA PHE A 226 5.42 11.13 8.00
C PHE A 226 5.24 10.77 6.53
N ILE A 227 4.04 10.97 5.98
CA ILE A 227 3.76 10.75 4.55
C ILE A 227 4.67 11.63 3.68
N GLN A 228 4.89 12.89 4.08
CA GLN A 228 5.84 13.78 3.40
C GLN A 228 7.28 13.30 3.56
N ASN A 229 7.66 12.78 4.72
CA ASN A 229 9.01 12.31 4.97
C ASN A 229 9.39 11.03 4.19
N ILE A 230 8.46 10.08 4.03
CA ILE A 230 8.71 8.84 3.28
C ILE A 230 8.69 9.06 1.76
N MET A 231 8.06 10.16 1.30
CA MET A 231 8.12 10.57 -0.10
C MET A 231 9.50 11.12 -0.47
N ASP A 232 10.08 11.96 0.39
CA ASP A 232 11.28 12.74 0.10
C ASP A 232 12.54 11.90 -0.16
#